data_AF-A0A450TVB8-F1
#
_entry.id   AF-A0A450TVB8-F1
#
_cell.length_a   1.000
_cell.length_b   1.000
_cell.length_c   1.000
_cell.angle_alpha   90.00
_cell.angle_beta   90.00
_cell.angle_gamma   90.00
#
_symmetry.space_group_name_H-M   'P 1'
#
loop_
_entity.id
_entity.type
_entity.pdbx_description
1 polymer ?
#
loop_
_entity_poly.entity_id
_entity_poly.type
_entity_poly.pdbx_seq_one_letter_code
_entity_poly.pdbx_strand_id
1 'polypeptide(L)' 'MKVRVGEQGVILAKEYFRGVDIVDIRREHDVVIVSPIVTDPIRQLGAEPVVIDISDASQNHDKYIYPQ' A
#
# COMPACT_ATOMS: atom_id res chain seq x y z
N MET A 1 -1.99 7.85 24.47
CA MET A 1 -3.03 8.88 24.78
C MET A 1 -4.22 8.21 25.45
N LYS A 2 -5.07 8.95 26.16
CA LYS A 2 -6.36 8.44 26.67
C LYS A 2 -7.47 9.31 26.08
N VAL A 3 -8.47 8.71 25.45
CA VAL A 3 -9.60 9.41 24.81
C VAL A 3 -10.89 8.89 25.42
N ARG A 4 -11.86 9.78 25.66
CA ARG A 4 -13.18 9.41 26.13
C ARG A 4 -14.03 8.94 24.95
N VAL A 5 -14.80 7.88 25.16
CA VAL A 5 -15.82 7.42 24.20
C VAL A 5 -16.99 8.41 24.24
N GLY A 6 -17.27 9.06 23.11
CA GLY A 6 -18.41 9.96 22.95
C GLY A 6 -19.60 9.27 22.25
N GLU A 7 -20.63 10.04 21.90
CA GLU A 7 -21.81 9.54 21.17
C GLU A 7 -21.46 8.92 19.81
N GLN A 8 -20.42 9.46 19.16
CA GLN A 8 -19.90 8.95 17.88
C GLN A 8 -18.82 7.87 18.07
N GLY A 9 -18.59 7.40 19.30
CA GLY A 9 -17.51 6.48 19.64
C GLY A 9 -16.19 7.19 19.91
N VAL A 10 -15.08 6.53 19.57
CA VAL A 10 -13.72 7.09 19.70
C VAL A 10 -13.32 7.76 18.39
N ILE A 11 -12.96 9.03 18.45
CA ILE A 11 -12.47 9.78 17.30
C ILE A 11 -10.93 9.71 17.28
N LEU A 12 -10.38 9.22 16.17
CA LEU A 12 -8.95 9.20 15.90
C LEU A 12 -8.57 10.40 15.04
N ALA A 13 -7.49 11.10 15.41
CA ALA A 13 -7.06 12.29 14.70
C ALA A 13 -6.47 11.95 13.32
N LYS A 14 -6.73 12.79 12.32
CA LYS A 14 -6.33 12.54 10.91
C LYS A 14 -4.81 12.41 10.76
N GLU A 15 -4.05 13.11 11.59
CA GLU A 15 -2.59 13.07 11.61
C GLU A 15 -1.98 11.70 11.89
N TYR A 16 -2.75 10.75 12.45
CA TYR A 16 -2.34 9.35 12.62
C TYR A 16 -2.35 8.54 11.32
N PHE A 17 -2.98 9.05 10.26
CA PHE A 17 -3.16 8.38 8.97
C PHE A 17 -2.49 9.13 7.82
N ARG A 18 -1.39 9.86 8.09
CA ARG A 18 -0.68 10.61 7.04
C ARG A 18 -0.16 9.67 5.95
N GLY A 19 -0.53 9.96 4.69
CA GLY A 19 -0.16 9.14 3.53
C GLY A 19 -0.97 7.84 3.41
N VAL A 20 -2.09 7.71 4.13
CA VAL A 20 -2.98 6.56 4.07
C VAL A 20 -4.36 7.01 3.58
N ASP A 21 -4.76 6.50 2.41
CA ASP A 21 -6.06 6.83 1.81
C ASP A 21 -7.17 5.91 2.30
N ILE A 22 -6.85 4.63 2.54
CA ILE A 22 -7.81 3.60 2.92
C ILE A 22 -7.24 2.77 4.07
N VAL A 23 -8.08 2.49 5.07
CA VAL A 23 -7.74 1.62 6.21
C VAL A 23 -8.68 0.43 6.29
N ASP A 24 -8.14 -0.70 6.70
CA ASP A 24 -8.88 -1.85 7.19
C ASP A 24 -9.13 -1.67 8.70
N ILE A 25 -10.35 -1.93 9.13
CA ILE A 25 -10.75 -1.86 10.54
C ILE A 25 -11.31 -3.21 10.93
N ARG A 26 -10.64 -3.87 11.89
CA ARG A 26 -11.09 -5.16 12.42
C ARG A 26 -11.07 -5.18 13.94
N ARG A 27 -11.96 -6.00 14.50
CA ARG A 27 -12.02 -6.26 15.93
C ARG A 27 -11.46 -7.65 16.22
N GLU A 28 -10.44 -7.70 17.06
CA GLU A 28 -9.85 -8.94 17.56
C GLU A 28 -9.98 -8.95 19.09
N HIS A 29 -10.85 -9.82 19.60
CA HIS A 29 -11.21 -9.86 21.03
C HIS A 29 -11.65 -8.48 21.57
N ASP A 30 -10.84 -7.91 22.46
CA ASP A 30 -11.07 -6.61 23.12
C ASP A 30 -10.29 -5.46 22.46
N VAL A 31 -9.67 -5.70 21.30
CA VAL A 31 -8.85 -4.73 20.59
C VAL A 31 -9.48 -4.39 19.24
N VAL A 32 -9.49 -3.11 18.89
CA VAL A 32 -9.78 -2.63 17.53
C VAL A 32 -8.44 -2.32 16.86
N ILE A 33 -8.17 -2.98 15.75
CA ILE A 33 -6.98 -2.77 14.93
C ILE A 33 -7.39 -1.95 13.72
N VAL A 34 -6.66 -0.86 13.48
CA VAL A 34 -6.79 -0.03 12.30
C VAL A 34 -5.45 -0.09 11.57
N SER A 35 -5.46 -0.64 10.35
CA SER A 35 -4.25 -0.79 9.54
C SER A 35 -4.46 -0.21 8.14
N PRO A 36 -3.45 0.45 7.54
CA PRO A 36 -3.55 0.90 6.17
C PRO A 36 -3.78 -0.28 5.22
N ILE A 37 -4.66 -0.11 4.24
CA ILE A 37 -4.71 -1.01 3.09
C ILE A 37 -3.59 -0.57 2.17
N VAL A 38 -2.45 -1.26 2.26
CA VAL A 38 -1.35 -1.08 1.32
C VAL A 38 -1.62 -1.97 0.14
N THR A 39 -1.71 -1.39 -1.05
CA THR A 39 -1.74 -2.18 -2.29
C THR A 39 -0.43 -2.93 -2.40
N ASP A 40 -0.47 -4.26 -2.47
CA ASP A 40 0.72 -5.09 -2.61
C ASP A 40 1.49 -4.67 -3.88
N PRO A 41 2.72 -4.14 -3.77
CA PRO A 41 3.48 -3.69 -4.92
C PRO A 41 3.78 -4.84 -5.90
N ILE A 42 3.84 -6.09 -5.42
CA ILE A 42 4.00 -7.27 -6.29
C ILE A 42 2.78 -7.43 -7.18
N ARG A 43 1.57 -7.18 -6.67
CA ARG A 43 0.32 -7.22 -7.45
C ARG A 43 0.19 -6.04 -8.43
N GLN A 44 1.02 -5.01 -8.29
CA GLN A 44 1.08 -3.87 -9.19
C GLN A 44 2.22 -3.97 -10.22
N LEU A 45 3.05 -5.02 -10.17
CA LEU A 45 4.08 -5.25 -11.19
C LEU A 45 3.43 -5.45 -12.55
N GLY A 46 3.84 -4.64 -13.53
CA GLY A 46 3.31 -4.69 -14.89
C GLY A 46 1.95 -3.99 -15.07
N ALA A 47 1.40 -3.33 -14.04
CA ALA A 47 0.20 -2.51 -14.18
C ALA A 47 0.43 -1.29 -15.10
N GLU A 48 1.67 -0.76 -15.09
CA GLU A 48 2.14 0.30 -15.97
C GLU A 48 3.40 -0.14 -16.71
N PRO A 49 3.28 -0.93 -17.81
CA PRO A 49 4.43 -1.38 -18.56
C PRO A 49 5.05 -0.23 -19.37
N VAL A 50 6.39 -0.17 -19.40
CA VAL A 50 7.11 0.76 -20.27
C VAL A 50 7.12 0.19 -21.68
N VAL A 51 6.55 0.93 -22.64
CA VAL A 51 6.61 0.58 -24.06
C VAL A 51 7.96 0.98 -24.61
N ILE A 52 8.71 0.00 -25.09
CA ILE A 52 10.02 0.18 -25.74
C ILE A 52 10.01 -0.55 -27.07
N ASP A 53 10.79 -0.07 -28.04
CA ASP A 53 10.87 -0.64 -29.40
C ASP A 53 11.79 -1.87 -29.46
N ILE A 54 11.73 -2.72 -28.44
CA ILE A 54 12.56 -3.92 -28.28
C ILE A 54 11.65 -5.10 -27.97
N SER A 55 11.58 -6.05 -28.90
CA SER A 55 10.66 -7.19 -28.84
C SER A 55 11.09 -8.30 -27.88
N ASP A 56 12.36 -8.34 -27.48
CA ASP A 56 12.95 -9.42 -26.67
C ASP A 56 13.47 -8.94 -25.29
N ALA A 57 13.11 -7.72 -24.87
CA ALA A 57 13.63 -7.11 -23.65
C ALA A 57 13.38 -7.97 -22.40
N SER A 58 12.22 -8.62 -22.32
CA SER A 58 11.90 -9.53 -21.20
C SER A 58 12.72 -10.83 -21.23
N GLN A 59 13.19 -11.28 -22.39
CA GLN A 59 13.96 -12.52 -22.54
C GLN A 59 15.45 -12.26 -22.32
N ASN A 60 15.94 -11.10 -22.75
CA ASN A 60 17.35 -10.71 -22.71
C ASN A 60 17.59 -9.55 -21.74
N HIS A 61 16.91 -9.56 -20.58
CA HIS A 61 16.88 -8.44 -19.65
C HIS A 61 18.28 -7.96 -19.22
N ASP A 62 19.16 -8.91 -18.89
CA ASP A 62 20.53 -8.63 -18.44
C ASP A 62 21.35 -7.87 -19.48
N LYS A 63 21.16 -8.18 -20.77
CA LYS A 63 21.85 -7.51 -21.90
C LYS A 63 21.50 -6.01 -21.96
N TYR A 64 20.29 -5.64 -21.56
CA TYR A 64 19.79 -4.27 -21.66
C TYR A 64 19.94 -3.47 -20.35
N ILE A 65 20.03 -4.14 -19.20
CA ILE A 65 20.27 -3.48 -17.90
C ILE A 65 21.75 -3.22 -17.66
N TYR A 66 22.62 -4.18 -17.96
CA TYR A 66 24.04 -4.08 -17.60
C TYR A 66 24.87 -3.66 -18.83
N PRO A 67 25.60 -2.54 -18.76
CA PRO A 67 26.63 -2.25 -19.74
C PRO A 67 27.70 -3.34 -19.66
N GLN A 68 28.04 -3.92 -20.81
CA GLN A 68 29.14 -4.87 -20.98
C GLN A 68 30.49 -4.18 -20.73
#